data_AF-A0A442E882-F1
#
_entry.id   AF-A0A442E882-F1
#
_cell.length_a   1.000
_cell.length_b   1.000
_cell.length_c   1.000
_cell.angle_alpha   90.00
_cell.angle_beta   90.00
_cell.angle_gamma   90.00
#
_symmetry.space_group_name_H-M   'P 1'
#
loop_
_entity.id
_entity.type
_entity.pdbx_description
1 polymer ?
#
loop_
_entity_poly.entity_id
_entity_poly.type
_entity_poly.pdbx_seq_one_letter_code
_entity_poly.pdbx_strand_id
1 'polypeptide(L)' 'MDAMTILTRDQLCALLNISDTSRQRLEKTDPTFPPKLHVSARKVGYLRTDVIEWLQQRRNAA' A
#
# COMPACT_ATOMS: atom_id res chain seq x y z
N MET A 1 0.17 -20.52 2.66
CA MET A 1 -0.90 -20.45 1.63
C MET A 1 -1.06 -18.98 1.29
N ASP A 2 -0.14 -18.55 0.44
CA ASP A 2 0.35 -17.20 0.29
C ASP A 2 -0.50 -16.50 -0.76
N ALA A 3 -1.60 -15.90 -0.28
CA ALA A 3 -2.47 -15.13 -1.15
C ALA A 3 -1.73 -13.83 -1.53
N MET A 4 -1.08 -13.85 -2.70
CA MET A 4 -0.53 -12.70 -3.42
C MET A 4 -1.68 -11.78 -3.87
N THR A 5 -2.43 -11.24 -2.91
CA THR A 5 -3.59 -10.39 -3.16
C THR A 5 -3.09 -9.01 -3.52
N ILE A 6 -3.40 -8.56 -4.73
CA ILE A 6 -3.12 -7.18 -5.14
C ILE A 6 -4.30 -6.31 -4.72
N LEU A 7 -4.04 -5.32 -3.88
CA LEU A 7 -4.99 -4.28 -3.50
C LEU A 7 -4.98 -3.17 -4.54
N THR A 8 -6.15 -2.76 -5.00
CA THR A 8 -6.27 -1.54 -5.80
C THR A 8 -6.07 -0.30 -4.92
N ARG A 9 -5.91 0.88 -5.54
CA ARG A 9 -5.85 2.17 -4.82
C ARG A 9 -6.96 2.33 -3.79
N ASP A 10 -8.19 2.01 -4.18
CA ASP A 10 -9.37 2.18 -3.34
C ASP A 10 -9.34 1.24 -2.15
N GLN A 11 -9.00 -0.04 -2.39
CA GLN A 11 -8.84 -1.03 -1.34
C GLN A 11 -7.70 -0.70 -0.38
N LEU A 12 -6.58 -0.16 -0.89
CA LEU A 12 -5.47 0.30 -0.05
C LEU A 12 -5.91 1.45 0.85
N CYS A 13 -6.58 2.45 0.29
CA CYS A 13 -7.11 3.59 1.03
C CYS A 13 -8.10 3.15 2.11
N ALA A 14 -9.02 2.22 1.79
CA ALA A 14 -9.96 1.65 2.75
C ALA A 14 -9.25 0.85 3.85
N LEU A 15 -8.25 0.04 3.51
CA LEU A 15 -7.49 -0.78 4.46
C LEU A 15 -6.67 0.07 5.44
N LEU A 16 -6.01 1.10 4.93
CA LEU A 16 -5.22 2.03 5.73
C LEU A 16 -6.09 3.09 6.42
N ASN A 17 -7.38 3.13 6.10
CA ASN A 17 -8.34 4.16 6.52
C ASN A 17 -7.83 5.59 6.24
N ILE A 18 -7.28 5.80 5.04
CA ILE A 18 -6.73 7.08 4.58
C ILE A 18 -7.34 7.51 3.25
N SER A 19 -7.32 8.82 2.99
CA SER A 19 -7.70 9.38 1.69
C SER A 19 -6.60 9.21 0.65
N ASP A 20 -6.96 9.32 -0.64
CA ASP A 20 -6.02 9.25 -1.74
C ASP A 20 -4.88 10.29 -1.65
N THR A 21 -5.20 11.50 -1.20
CA THR A 21 -4.23 12.58 -0.98
C THR A 21 -3.20 12.19 0.07
N SER A 22 -3.64 11.51 1.14
CA SER A 22 -2.76 11.01 2.20
C SER A 22 -1.87 9.88 1.70
N ARG A 23 -2.40 8.96 0.88
CA ARG A 23 -1.60 7.94 0.18
C ARG A 23 -0.52 8.59 -0.68
N GLN A 24 -0.86 9.55 -1.54
CA GLN A 24 0.12 10.25 -2.38
C GLN A 24 1.19 10.97 -1.56
N ARG A 25 0.80 11.55 -0.42
CA ARG A 25 1.76 12.18 0.50
C ARG A 25 2.69 11.14 1.10
N LEU A 26 2.16 10.04 1.63
CA LEU A 26 2.96 8.93 2.17
C LEU A 26 3.93 8.36 1.13
N GLU A 27 3.49 8.16 -0.11
CA GLU A 27 4.38 7.71 -1.19
C GLU A 27 5.54 8.68 -1.47
N LYS A 28 5.37 9.97 -1.19
CA LYS A 28 6.43 10.98 -1.36
C LYS A 28 7.31 11.14 -0.12
N THR A 29 6.72 11.05 1.06
CA THR A 29 7.40 11.34 2.33
C THR A 29 8.05 10.12 2.94
N ASP A 30 7.50 8.94 2.68
CA ASP A 30 7.89 7.69 3.32
C ASP A 30 8.52 6.75 2.28
N PRO A 31 9.86 6.58 2.30
CA PRO A 31 10.55 5.69 1.37
C PRO A 31 10.28 4.21 1.65
N THR A 32 9.67 3.85 2.78
CA THR A 32 9.30 2.46 3.11
C THR A 32 7.92 2.08 2.58
N PHE A 33 7.18 3.03 2.00
CA PHE A 33 5.83 2.78 1.50
C PHE A 33 5.84 1.71 0.38
N PRO A 34 4.86 0.79 0.36
CA PRO A 34 4.85 -0.33 -0.58
C PRO A 34 4.87 0.14 -2.05
N PRO A 35 5.64 -0.54 -2.92
CA PRO A 35 5.82 -0.14 -4.31
C PRO A 35 4.51 -0.28 -5.11
N LYS A 36 4.35 0.61 -6.10
CA LYS A 36 3.21 0.57 -7.02
C LYS A 36 3.41 -0.56 -8.02
N LEU A 37 2.46 -1.49 -8.05
CA LEU A 37 2.38 -2.54 -9.05
C LEU A 37 1.47 -2.07 -10.20
N HIS A 38 1.93 -2.14 -11.44
CA HIS A 38 1.06 -1.90 -12.58
C HIS A 38 0.23 -3.16 -12.85
N VAL A 39 -1.03 -3.15 -12.41
CA VAL A 39 -1.99 -4.24 -12.66
C VAL A 39 -2.47 -4.20 -14.12
N SER A 40 -2.54 -3.01 -14.71
CA SER A 40 -2.88 -2.80 -16.12
C SER A 40 -2.35 -1.45 -16.60
N ALA A 41 -2.44 -1.18 -17.91
CA ALA A 41 -1.96 0.06 -18.54
C ALA A 41 -2.52 1.35 -17.90
N ARG A 42 -3.68 1.28 -17.23
CA ARG A 42 -4.32 2.42 -16.54
C ARG A 42 -4.53 2.21 -15.04
N LYS A 43 -4.24 1.01 -14.51
CA LYS A 43 -4.57 0.65 -13.12
C LYS A 43 -3.32 0.26 -12.36
N VAL A 44 -3.10 0.96 -11.24
CA VAL A 44 -2.07 0.64 -10.26
C VAL A 44 -2.70 -0.11 -9.09
N GLY A 45 -1.96 -1.05 -8.54
CA GLY A 45 -2.28 -1.82 -7.35
C GLY A 45 -1.04 -1.97 -6.47
N TYR A 46 -1.22 -2.59 -5.32
CA TYR A 46 -0.22 -2.75 -4.28
C TYR A 46 -0.31 -4.16 -3.75
N LEU A 47 0.82 -4.79 -3.43
CA LEU A 47 0.78 -6.10 -2.82
C LEU A 47 0.28 -5.98 -1.38
N ARG A 48 -0.73 -6.79 -1.05
CA ARG A 48 -1.29 -6.84 0.31
C ARG A 48 -0.21 -7.24 1.32
N THR A 49 0.69 -8.14 0.95
CA THR A 49 1.84 -8.56 1.78
C THR A 49 2.70 -7.36 2.14
N ASP A 50 3.16 -6.60 1.14
CA ASP A 50 4.02 -5.43 1.35
C ASP A 50 3.34 -4.36 2.22
N VAL A 51 2.03 -4.14 2.02
CA VAL A 51 1.25 -3.20 2.83
C VAL A 51 1.17 -3.66 4.30
N ILE A 52 0.96 -4.96 4.53
CA ILE A 52 0.91 -5.54 5.87
C ILE A 52 2.29 -5.51 6.52
N GLU A 53 3.35 -5.87 5.80
CA GLU A 53 4.72 -5.80 6.28
C GLU A 53 5.12 -4.36 6.63
N TRP A 54 4.76 -3.39 5.79
CA TRP A 54 4.96 -1.97 6.09
C TRP A 54 4.23 -1.54 7.37
N LEU A 55 2.97 -1.94 7.54
CA LEU A 55 2.21 -1.69 8.77
C LEU A 55 2.87 -2.34 10.00
N GLN A 56 3.38 -3.57 9.86
CA GLN A 56 4.06 -4.28 10.93
C GLN A 56 5.38 -3.61 11.31
N GLN A 57 6.20 -3.22 10.32
CA GLN A 57 7.43 -2.48 10.54
C GLN A 57 7.16 -1.16 11.27
N ARG A 58 6.12 -0.42 10.85
CA ARG A 58 5.73 0.84 11.47
C ARG A 58 5.21 0.67 12.90
N ARG A 59 4.56 -0.44 13.19
CA ARG A 59 4.11 -0.80 14.55
C ARG A 59 5.27 -1.27 15.44
N ASN A 60 6.30 -1.90 14.87
CA ASN A 60 7.50 -2.33 15.61
C ASN A 60 8.52 -1.20 15.81
N ALA A 61 8.48 -0.17 14.98
CA ALA A 61 9.33 1.03 15.10
C ALA A 61 8.79 2.07 16.11
N ALA A 62 7.67 1.78 16.80
CA ALA A 62 7.01 2.66 17.76
C ALA A 62 7.25 2.20 19.21
#